data_AF-E8R4J2-F1
#
_entry.id   AF-E8R4J2-F1
#
_cell.length_a   1.000
_cell.length_b   1.000
_cell.length_c   1.000
_cell.angle_alpha   90.00
_cell.angle_beta   90.00
_cell.angle_gamma   90.00
#
_symmetry.space_group_name_H-M   'P 1'
#
loop_
_entity.id
_entity.type
_entity.pdbx_description
1 polymer ?
#
loop_
_entity_poly.entity_id
_entity_poly.type
_entity_poly.pdbx_seq_one_letter_code
_entity_poly.pdbx_strand_id
1 'polypeptide(L)'
;MSDSSDRAILDLLRRRGSLTIEELIRELGITATAVRHRLNKLMGEGLIEKTIERGGRGRPRHVYQASAEAQRTLGQNYGDLAKVLWEVVRADVADPKLRGLLFRAIIERLADHYRAFVPDRGDLDRRMSDLRSLLAVQGVEVEVIAEAVGGSDLPVLRQHSCPYHDLAEADPVICALERKIFEKVLGHGLTLRQSRQGAHRVCEFVPKSEVRGEAGAPVPSSCGSSPTLNEDAPLQLHHPADVAEESKRETPPDPTRPQLPRGRSRARSRADSSQVKTSA
;
A
#
# COMPACT_ATOMS: atom_id res chain seq x y z
N MET A 1 -13.26 7.25 3.19
CA MET A 1 -12.78 8.46 2.47
C MET A 1 -13.64 9.63 2.91
N SER A 2 -13.05 10.56 3.68
CA SER A 2 -13.74 11.77 4.14
C SER A 2 -14.12 12.62 2.93
N ASP A 3 -15.39 13.05 2.85
CA ASP A 3 -15.85 13.97 1.81
C ASP A 3 -15.03 15.27 1.89
N SER A 4 -14.74 15.94 0.77
CA SER A 4 -13.99 17.21 0.73
C SER A 4 -14.56 18.25 1.71
N SER A 5 -15.86 18.14 1.95
CA SER A 5 -16.65 19.02 2.80
C SER A 5 -16.54 18.70 4.30
N ASP A 6 -16.23 17.45 4.65
CA ASP A 6 -15.89 17.00 6.00
C ASP A 6 -14.44 17.36 6.35
N ARG A 7 -13.53 17.22 5.38
CA ARG A 7 -12.12 17.61 5.51
C ARG A 7 -11.95 19.08 5.87
N ALA A 8 -12.74 19.96 5.25
CA ALA A 8 -12.73 21.39 5.54
C ALA A 8 -13.08 21.72 7.00
N ILE A 9 -14.08 21.03 7.59
CA ILE A 9 -14.43 21.20 9.02
C ILE A 9 -13.26 20.75 9.90
N LEU A 10 -12.69 19.58 9.62
CA LEU A 10 -11.59 19.04 10.41
C LEU A 10 -10.33 19.93 10.35
N ASP A 11 -10.00 20.46 9.17
CA ASP A 11 -8.87 21.38 9.01
C ASP A 11 -9.11 22.72 9.73
N LEU A 12 -10.34 23.24 9.69
CA LEU A 12 -10.70 24.45 10.41
C LEU A 12 -10.57 24.25 11.93
N LEU A 13 -11.09 23.15 12.47
CA LEU A 13 -10.97 22.78 13.88
C LEU A 13 -9.51 22.55 14.31
N ARG A 14 -8.67 21.99 13.44
CA ARG A 14 -7.23 21.86 13.72
C ARG A 14 -6.51 23.20 13.80
N ARG A 15 -6.87 24.14 12.93
CA ARG A 15 -6.21 25.46 12.84
C ARG A 15 -6.65 26.40 13.96
N ARG A 16 -7.94 26.38 14.30
CA ARG A 16 -8.55 27.32 15.25
C ARG A 16 -8.77 26.73 16.65
N GLY A 17 -8.64 25.41 16.80
CA GLY A 17 -9.00 24.71 18.04
C GLY A 17 -10.52 24.54 18.15
N SER A 18 -11.02 24.65 19.38
CA SER A 18 -12.42 24.43 19.71
C SER A 18 -13.32 25.52 19.13
N LEU A 19 -14.30 25.15 18.30
CA LEU A 19 -15.26 26.07 17.68
C LEU A 19 -16.71 25.69 17.97
N THR A 20 -17.57 26.69 18.03
CA THR A 20 -19.03 26.54 18.09
C THR A 20 -19.64 26.33 16.69
N ILE A 21 -20.89 25.88 16.64
CA ILE A 21 -21.64 25.77 15.37
C ILE A 21 -21.74 27.12 14.66
N GLU A 22 -21.92 28.21 15.39
CA GLU A 22 -22.06 29.56 14.83
C GLU A 22 -20.76 30.04 14.16
N GLU A 23 -19.62 29.73 14.76
CA GLU A 23 -18.30 30.02 14.19
C GLU A 23 -18.04 29.16 12.95
N LEU A 24 -18.38 27.86 13.00
CA LEU A 24 -18.28 26.98 11.84
C LEU A 24 -19.14 27.45 10.67
N ILE A 25 -20.38 27.91 10.93
CA ILE A 25 -21.25 28.50 9.90
C ILE A 25 -20.59 29.74 9.28
N ARG A 26 -20.04 30.63 10.12
CA ARG A 26 -19.44 31.89 9.67
C ARG A 26 -18.20 31.67 8.81
N GLU A 27 -17.33 30.75 9.22
CA GLU A 27 -16.07 30.48 8.54
C GLU A 27 -16.25 29.66 7.27
N LEU A 28 -17.23 28.73 7.24
CA LEU A 28 -17.44 27.84 6.09
C LEU A 28 -18.53 28.32 5.13
N GLY A 29 -19.35 29.29 5.52
CA GLY A 29 -20.43 29.84 4.68
C GLY A 29 -21.56 28.85 4.37
N ILE A 30 -21.74 27.81 5.19
CA ILE A 30 -22.74 26.76 5.00
C ILE A 30 -23.86 26.80 6.04
N THR A 31 -24.99 26.17 5.74
CA THR A 31 -26.16 26.17 6.62
C THR A 31 -25.91 25.43 7.93
N ALA A 32 -26.60 25.85 8.99
CA ALA A 32 -26.54 25.19 10.30
C ALA A 32 -26.90 23.70 10.24
N THR A 33 -27.82 23.31 9.35
CA THR A 33 -28.21 21.91 9.14
C THR A 33 -27.05 21.11 8.55
N ALA A 34 -26.35 21.66 7.54
CA ALA A 34 -25.18 21.00 6.95
C ALA A 34 -24.06 20.83 7.97
N VAL A 35 -23.75 21.86 8.76
CA VAL A 35 -22.76 21.78 9.85
C VAL A 35 -23.13 20.69 10.85
N ARG A 36 -24.37 20.68 11.35
CA ARG A 36 -24.81 19.68 12.34
C ARG A 36 -24.75 18.25 11.78
N HIS A 37 -25.18 18.05 10.54
CA HIS A 37 -25.12 16.73 9.94
C HIS A 37 -23.69 16.21 9.85
N ARG A 38 -22.76 17.03 9.39
CA ARG A 38 -21.34 16.66 9.26
C ARG A 38 -20.68 16.45 10.61
N LEU A 39 -20.93 17.32 11.59
CA LEU A 39 -20.45 17.13 12.96
C LEU A 39 -20.94 15.81 13.54
N ASN A 40 -22.23 15.47 13.36
CA ASN A 40 -22.77 14.19 13.84
C ASN A 40 -22.09 12.99 13.18
N LYS A 41 -21.84 13.06 11.87
CA LYS A 41 -21.11 12.02 11.13
C LYS A 41 -19.67 11.87 11.67
N LEU A 42 -18.92 12.97 11.75
CA LEU A 42 -17.54 12.99 12.20
C LEU A 42 -17.36 12.62 13.68
N MET A 43 -18.35 12.92 14.52
CA MET A 43 -18.41 12.41 15.90
C MET A 43 -18.66 10.89 15.92
N GLY A 44 -19.53 10.38 15.04
CA GLY A 44 -19.76 8.94 14.88
C GLY A 44 -18.51 8.19 14.40
N GLU A 45 -17.66 8.85 13.62
CA GLU A 45 -16.35 8.35 13.18
C GLU A 45 -15.24 8.55 14.22
N GLY A 46 -15.52 9.19 15.38
CA GLY A 46 -14.52 9.45 16.43
C GLY A 46 -13.47 10.52 16.07
N LEU A 47 -13.70 11.29 15.00
CA LEU A 47 -12.78 12.33 14.50
C LEU A 47 -13.00 13.70 15.16
N ILE A 48 -14.17 13.90 15.77
CA ILE A 48 -14.50 15.13 16.49
C ILE A 48 -14.99 14.78 17.88
N GLU A 49 -14.55 15.58 18.85
CA GLU A 49 -15.04 15.56 20.22
C GLU A 49 -15.91 16.79 20.48
N LYS A 50 -16.96 16.60 21.27
CA LYS A 50 -17.87 17.66 21.70
C LYS A 50 -17.70 17.90 23.18
N THR A 51 -17.41 19.15 23.55
CA THR A 51 -17.24 19.57 24.93
C THR A 51 -18.24 20.67 25.26
N ILE A 52 -18.67 20.72 26.53
CA ILE A 52 -19.50 21.79 27.04
C ILE A 52 -18.57 22.84 27.66
N GLU A 53 -18.52 24.02 27.06
CA GLU A 53 -17.82 25.15 27.63
C GLU A 53 -18.79 25.95 28.51
N ARG A 54 -18.49 26.01 29.82
CA ARG A 54 -19.24 26.78 30.81
C ARG A 54 -18.58 28.16 30.95
N GLY A 55 -18.89 29.06 30.02
CA GLY A 55 -18.48 30.46 30.12
C GLY A 55 -19.40 31.26 31.04
N GLY A 56 -18.94 31.64 32.23
CA GLY A 56 -19.55 32.65 33.12
C GLY A 56 -21.06 32.52 33.35
N ARG A 57 -21.76 33.65 33.58
CA ARG A 57 -23.23 33.70 33.66
C ARG A 57 -23.83 33.55 32.26
N GLY A 58 -24.40 32.37 31.96
CA GLY A 58 -25.09 32.12 30.69
C GLY A 58 -25.42 30.63 30.47
N ARG A 59 -26.16 30.33 29.39
CA ARG A 59 -26.41 28.95 28.95
C ARG A 59 -25.09 28.35 28.44
N PRO A 60 -24.69 27.14 28.90
CA PRO A 60 -23.48 26.49 28.43
C PRO A 60 -23.46 26.34 26.90
N ARG A 61 -22.30 26.54 26.28
CA ARG A 61 -22.12 26.42 24.83
C ARG A 61 -21.49 25.09 24.49
N HIS A 62 -21.90 24.52 23.36
CA HIS A 62 -21.24 23.33 22.81
C HIS A 62 -20.13 23.79 21.87
N VAL A 63 -18.91 23.36 22.19
CA VAL A 63 -17.74 23.53 21.34
C VAL A 63 -17.31 22.17 20.80
N TYR A 64 -16.77 22.17 19.60
CA TYR A 64 -16.33 20.98 18.88
C TYR A 64 -14.84 21.13 18.60
N GLN A 65 -14.08 20.06 18.76
CA GLN A 65 -12.64 20.04 18.51
C GLN A 65 -12.25 18.77 17.75
N ALA A 66 -11.17 18.82 16.97
CA ALA A 66 -10.61 17.62 16.36
C ALA A 66 -10.07 16.69 17.46
N SER A 67 -10.47 15.41 17.44
CA SER A 67 -9.98 14.42 18.39
C SER A 67 -8.49 14.14 18.19
N ALA A 68 -7.85 13.49 19.17
CA ALA A 68 -6.48 13.02 19.01
C ALA A 68 -6.33 12.07 17.80
N GLU A 69 -7.37 11.29 17.49
CA GLU A 69 -7.40 10.40 16.34
C GLU A 69 -7.47 11.15 15.01
N ALA A 70 -8.28 12.21 14.93
CA ALA A 70 -8.27 13.09 13.77
C ALA A 70 -6.92 13.77 13.58
N GLN A 71 -6.28 14.22 14.65
CA GLN A 71 -4.94 14.81 14.54
C GLN A 71 -3.91 13.81 14.00
N ARG A 72 -4.00 12.54 14.41
CA ARG A 72 -3.14 11.48 13.88
C ARG A 72 -3.43 11.17 12.43
N THR A 73 -4.69 10.93 12.06
CA THR A 73 -5.07 10.40 10.73
C THR A 73 -5.03 11.43 9.62
N LEU A 74 -5.25 12.71 9.93
CA LEU A 74 -5.37 13.76 8.92
C LEU A 74 -4.01 14.29 8.47
N GLY A 75 -3.70 14.10 7.18
CA GLY A 75 -2.44 14.56 6.59
C GLY A 75 -1.28 13.60 6.80
N GLN A 76 -1.55 12.34 7.14
CA GLN A 76 -0.53 11.30 7.07
C GLN A 76 -0.13 11.07 5.62
N ASN A 77 1.18 11.04 5.37
CA ASN A 77 1.79 10.69 4.09
C ASN A 77 2.75 9.49 4.25
N TYR A 78 2.49 8.62 5.23
CA TYR A 78 3.36 7.46 5.50
C TYR A 78 3.46 6.54 4.28
N GLY A 79 2.41 6.43 3.47
CA GLY A 79 2.45 5.69 2.21
C GLY A 79 3.47 6.25 1.23
N ASP A 80 3.44 7.56 0.98
CA ASP A 80 4.40 8.24 0.09
C ASP A 80 5.83 8.12 0.63
N LEU A 81 6.01 8.34 1.93
CA LEU A 81 7.32 8.17 2.57
C LEU A 81 7.84 6.74 2.45
N ALA A 82 6.99 5.73 2.67
CA ALA A 82 7.36 4.32 2.57
C ALA A 82 7.75 3.93 1.14
N LYS A 83 7.03 4.43 0.12
CA LYS A 83 7.39 4.26 -1.29
C LYS A 83 8.78 4.80 -1.59
N VAL A 84 9.02 6.07 -1.24
CA VAL A 84 10.32 6.72 -1.51
C VAL A 84 11.45 6.00 -0.77
N LEU A 85 11.25 5.62 0.50
CA LEU A 85 12.26 4.86 1.25
C LEU A 85 12.55 3.50 0.60
N TRP A 86 11.51 2.80 0.12
CA TRP A 86 11.66 1.52 -0.57
C TRP A 86 12.42 1.68 -1.89
N GLU A 87 12.08 2.69 -2.69
CA GLU A 87 12.75 3.01 -3.96
C GLU A 87 14.24 3.32 -3.75
N VAL A 88 14.57 4.15 -2.75
CA VAL A 88 15.96 4.48 -2.39
C VAL A 88 16.73 3.22 -1.97
N VAL A 89 16.14 2.36 -1.13
CA VAL A 89 16.79 1.09 -0.72
C VAL A 89 17.02 0.17 -1.93
N ARG A 90 16.09 0.17 -2.88
CA ARG A 90 16.16 -0.63 -4.10
C ARG A 90 17.20 -0.12 -5.11
N ALA A 91 17.24 1.19 -5.34
CA ALA A 91 18.02 1.83 -6.39
C ALA A 91 19.44 2.19 -5.92
N ASP A 92 19.57 2.78 -4.73
CA ASP A 92 20.80 3.47 -4.33
C ASP A 92 21.71 2.61 -3.46
N VAL A 93 21.18 1.56 -2.82
CA VAL A 93 22.00 0.60 -2.05
C VAL A 93 22.66 -0.37 -3.04
N ALA A 94 23.84 -0.01 -3.53
CA ALA A 94 24.56 -0.77 -4.56
C ALA A 94 25.01 -2.18 -4.10
N ASP A 95 25.35 -2.36 -2.82
CA ASP A 95 25.81 -3.65 -2.28
C ASP A 95 24.63 -4.64 -2.07
N PRO A 96 24.57 -5.75 -2.82
CA PRO A 96 23.51 -6.75 -2.65
C PRO A 96 23.50 -7.41 -1.26
N LYS A 97 24.67 -7.54 -0.61
CA LYS A 97 24.75 -8.14 0.74
C LYS A 97 24.11 -7.21 1.76
N LEU A 98 24.43 -5.92 1.71
CA LEU A 98 23.80 -4.91 2.55
C LEU A 98 22.28 -4.85 2.31
N ARG A 99 21.83 -4.85 1.05
CA ARG A 99 20.39 -4.87 0.73
C ARG A 99 19.69 -6.10 1.32
N GLY A 100 20.30 -7.28 1.22
CA GLY A 100 19.78 -8.50 1.83
C GLY A 100 19.76 -8.47 3.37
N LEU A 101 20.75 -7.82 4.00
CA LEU A 101 20.75 -7.60 5.45
C LEU A 101 19.62 -6.66 5.88
N LEU A 102 19.42 -5.54 5.16
CA LEU A 102 18.32 -4.62 5.43
C LEU A 102 16.96 -5.30 5.30
N PHE A 103 16.77 -6.08 4.24
CA PHE A 103 15.52 -6.81 4.01
C PHE A 103 15.23 -7.82 5.15
N ARG A 104 16.24 -8.59 5.57
CA ARG A 104 16.11 -9.50 6.73
C ARG A 104 15.80 -8.75 8.02
N ALA A 105 16.46 -7.62 8.26
CA ALA A 105 16.24 -6.81 9.46
C ALA A 105 14.83 -6.22 9.50
N ILE A 106 14.30 -5.76 8.36
CA ILE A 106 12.91 -5.26 8.25
C ILE A 106 11.93 -6.39 8.59
N ILE A 107 12.11 -7.56 7.97
CA ILE A 107 11.27 -8.74 8.21
C ILE A 107 11.29 -9.13 9.70
N GLU A 108 12.46 -9.21 10.33
CA GLU A 108 12.55 -9.58 11.74
C GLU A 108 11.86 -8.56 12.65
N ARG A 109 12.14 -7.27 12.45
CA ARG A 109 11.56 -6.21 13.30
C ARG A 109 10.04 -6.10 13.15
N LEU A 110 9.51 -6.29 11.94
CA LEU A 110 8.07 -6.34 11.73
C LEU A 110 7.45 -7.61 12.32
N ALA A 111 8.11 -8.76 12.19
CA ALA A 111 7.65 -9.99 12.83
C ALA A 111 7.64 -9.86 14.36
N ASP A 112 8.67 -9.26 14.97
CA ASP A 112 8.72 -8.98 16.41
C ASP A 112 7.59 -8.06 16.86
N HIS A 113 7.29 -7.03 16.07
CA HIS A 113 6.14 -6.17 16.34
C HIS A 113 4.82 -6.95 16.33
N TYR A 114 4.66 -7.90 15.40
CA TYR A 114 3.44 -8.71 15.28
C TYR A 114 3.34 -9.77 16.38
N ARG A 115 4.47 -10.38 16.79
CA ARG A 115 4.53 -11.36 17.89
C ARG A 115 4.08 -10.80 19.23
N ALA A 116 4.16 -9.48 19.44
CA ALA A 116 3.58 -8.84 20.62
C ALA A 116 2.06 -9.05 20.72
N PHE A 117 1.39 -9.28 19.58
CA PHE A 117 -0.06 -9.49 19.48
C PHE A 117 -0.45 -10.92 19.08
N VAL A 118 0.49 -11.68 18.50
CA VAL A 118 0.33 -13.09 18.11
C VAL A 118 1.33 -13.91 18.92
N PRO A 119 0.95 -14.36 20.12
CA PRO A 119 1.88 -15.01 21.03
C PRO A 119 2.29 -16.37 20.50
N ASP A 120 3.56 -16.74 20.72
CA ASP A 120 4.08 -18.05 20.32
C ASP A 120 3.65 -19.15 21.31
N ARG A 121 2.34 -19.40 21.36
CA ARG A 121 1.73 -20.45 22.16
C ARG A 121 0.52 -21.02 21.41
N GLY A 122 0.31 -22.32 21.56
CA GLY A 122 -0.78 -23.03 20.89
C GLY A 122 -0.37 -23.59 19.52
N ASP A 123 -1.36 -24.16 18.85
CA ASP A 123 -1.21 -24.74 17.52
C ASP A 123 -1.22 -23.68 16.40
N LEU A 124 -1.04 -24.13 15.17
CA LEU A 124 -1.04 -23.25 13.99
C LEU A 124 -2.40 -22.57 13.80
N ASP A 125 -3.51 -23.27 14.03
CA ASP A 125 -4.87 -22.73 13.93
C ASP A 125 -5.08 -21.54 14.88
N ARG A 126 -4.64 -21.67 16.13
CA ARG A 126 -4.72 -20.60 17.11
C ARG A 126 -3.91 -19.38 16.68
N ARG A 127 -2.66 -19.59 16.24
CA ARG A 127 -1.78 -18.50 15.77
C ARG A 127 -2.32 -17.83 14.51
N MET A 128 -2.90 -18.58 13.58
CA MET A 128 -3.60 -18.04 12.40
C MET A 128 -4.80 -17.17 12.80
N SER A 129 -5.58 -17.60 13.79
CA SER A 129 -6.73 -16.84 14.29
C SER A 129 -6.31 -15.55 15.01
N ASP A 130 -5.22 -15.59 15.77
CA ASP A 130 -4.65 -14.40 16.43
C ASP A 130 -4.07 -13.43 15.38
N LEU A 131 -3.36 -13.92 14.36
CA LEU A 131 -2.89 -13.10 13.23
C LEU A 131 -4.06 -12.46 12.46
N ARG A 132 -5.13 -13.22 12.19
CA ARG A 132 -6.36 -12.70 11.58
C ARG A 132 -6.93 -11.53 12.37
N SER A 133 -6.97 -11.68 13.70
CA SER A 133 -7.49 -10.65 14.60
C SER A 133 -6.63 -9.40 14.61
N LEU A 134 -5.31 -9.54 14.60
CA LEU A 134 -4.36 -8.43 14.47
C LEU A 134 -4.59 -7.65 13.16
N LEU A 135 -4.64 -8.37 12.03
CA LEU A 135 -4.83 -7.76 10.72
C LEU A 135 -6.19 -7.04 10.61
N ALA A 136 -7.25 -7.61 11.18
CA ALA A 136 -8.55 -6.97 11.24
C ALA A 136 -8.52 -5.64 12.03
N VAL A 137 -7.79 -5.58 13.15
CA VAL A 137 -7.59 -4.33 13.91
C VAL A 137 -6.83 -3.28 13.10
N GLN A 138 -5.92 -3.71 12.23
CA GLN A 138 -5.21 -2.84 11.29
C GLN A 138 -6.06 -2.45 10.06
N GLY A 139 -7.32 -2.87 10.00
CA GLY A 139 -8.24 -2.59 8.88
C GLY A 139 -7.99 -3.45 7.64
N VAL A 140 -7.25 -4.55 7.79
CA VAL A 140 -7.00 -5.50 6.72
C VAL A 140 -8.05 -6.61 6.78
N GLU A 141 -8.88 -6.70 5.75
CA GLU A 141 -9.90 -7.73 5.62
C GLU A 141 -9.25 -9.09 5.32
N VAL A 142 -9.41 -10.03 6.26
CA VAL A 142 -8.81 -11.37 6.22
C VAL A 142 -9.76 -12.44 6.77
N GLU A 143 -9.72 -13.61 6.18
CA GLU A 143 -10.39 -14.82 6.67
C GLU A 143 -9.39 -15.98 6.82
N VAL A 144 -9.72 -16.91 7.71
CA VAL A 144 -8.97 -18.17 7.87
C VAL A 144 -9.96 -19.31 7.71
N ILE A 145 -9.64 -20.23 6.81
CA ILE A 145 -10.48 -21.38 6.47
C ILE A 145 -9.66 -22.66 6.54
N ALA A 146 -10.27 -23.75 6.98
CA ALA A 146 -9.64 -25.07 6.89
C ALA A 146 -9.78 -25.57 5.44
N GLU A 147 -8.66 -25.91 4.80
CA GLU A 147 -8.65 -26.57 3.49
C GLU A 147 -7.77 -27.82 3.55
N ALA A 148 -8.19 -28.87 2.83
CA ALA A 148 -7.38 -30.07 2.64
C ALA A 148 -6.16 -29.75 1.76
N VAL A 149 -4.99 -29.68 2.38
CA VAL A 149 -3.71 -29.39 1.74
C VAL A 149 -2.78 -30.57 1.99
N GLY A 150 -2.37 -31.27 0.94
CA GLY A 150 -1.45 -32.41 1.06
C GLY A 150 -2.01 -33.60 1.86
N GLY A 151 -3.34 -33.72 1.96
CA GLY A 151 -4.02 -34.81 2.70
C GLY A 151 -4.33 -34.51 4.17
N SER A 152 -4.01 -33.30 4.65
CA SER A 152 -4.38 -32.80 5.99
C SER A 152 -5.17 -31.51 5.87
N ASP A 153 -6.16 -31.30 6.75
CA ASP A 153 -6.83 -30.00 6.87
C ASP A 153 -5.88 -29.01 7.54
N LEU A 154 -5.48 -27.97 6.80
CA LEU A 154 -4.60 -26.90 7.29
C LEU A 154 -5.32 -25.55 7.23
N PRO A 155 -5.06 -24.64 8.18
CA PRO A 155 -5.64 -23.30 8.15
C PRO A 155 -5.00 -22.47 7.04
N VAL A 156 -5.78 -22.10 6.03
CA VAL A 156 -5.39 -21.19 4.93
C VAL A 156 -5.85 -19.78 5.26
N LEU A 157 -4.93 -18.83 5.22
CA LEU A 157 -5.23 -17.41 5.40
C LEU A 157 -5.50 -16.76 4.04
N ARG A 158 -6.69 -16.20 3.89
CA ARG A 158 -7.11 -15.47 2.68
C ARG A 158 -7.21 -13.99 2.99
N GLN A 159 -6.42 -13.19 2.28
CA GLN A 159 -6.34 -11.76 2.45
C GLN A 159 -7.07 -11.02 1.31
N HIS A 160 -8.17 -10.37 1.65
CA HIS A 160 -9.10 -9.67 0.75
C HIS A 160 -8.76 -8.19 0.55
N SER A 161 -7.78 -7.67 1.28
CA SER A 161 -7.24 -6.33 1.09
C SER A 161 -5.73 -6.35 1.32
N CYS A 162 -4.95 -5.71 0.45
CA CYS A 162 -3.50 -5.65 0.63
C CYS A 162 -3.14 -4.39 1.42
N PRO A 163 -2.49 -4.51 2.60
CA PRO A 163 -2.06 -3.34 3.38
C PRO A 163 -0.94 -2.55 2.67
N TYR A 164 -0.28 -3.17 1.69
CA TYR A 164 0.82 -2.59 0.94
C TYR A 164 0.51 -2.44 -0.55
N HIS A 165 -0.76 -2.27 -0.94
CA HIS A 165 -1.23 -2.31 -2.34
C HIS A 165 -0.30 -1.54 -3.30
N ASP A 166 -0.10 -0.28 -2.98
CA ASP A 166 0.73 0.69 -3.66
C ASP A 166 2.22 0.32 -3.78
N LEU A 167 2.79 -0.31 -2.75
CA LEU A 167 4.17 -0.80 -2.74
C LEU A 167 4.30 -2.12 -3.51
N ALA A 168 3.29 -2.99 -3.36
CA ALA A 168 3.20 -4.26 -4.06
C ALA A 168 3.01 -4.07 -5.57
N GLU A 169 2.31 -3.03 -6.01
CA GLU A 169 2.20 -2.69 -7.43
C GLU A 169 3.56 -2.26 -8.01
N ALA A 170 4.36 -1.53 -7.22
CA ALA A 170 5.69 -1.11 -7.64
C ALA A 170 6.74 -2.23 -7.61
N ASP A 171 6.67 -3.16 -6.64
CA ASP A 171 7.66 -4.22 -6.48
C ASP A 171 7.07 -5.55 -5.92
N PRO A 172 7.09 -6.65 -6.70
CA PRO A 172 6.66 -7.99 -6.26
C PRO A 172 7.32 -8.51 -4.98
N VAL A 173 8.52 -8.01 -4.66
CA VAL A 173 9.28 -8.36 -3.46
C VAL A 173 8.50 -8.06 -2.18
N ILE A 174 7.62 -7.07 -2.20
CA ILE A 174 6.78 -6.70 -1.05
C ILE A 174 5.85 -7.84 -0.66
N CYS A 175 5.29 -8.60 -1.62
CA CYS A 175 4.50 -9.79 -1.32
C CYS A 175 5.35 -10.91 -0.70
N ALA A 176 6.62 -11.04 -1.12
CA ALA A 176 7.54 -11.99 -0.51
C ALA A 176 7.92 -11.58 0.94
N LEU A 177 8.07 -10.28 1.18
CA LEU A 177 8.32 -9.71 2.51
C LEU A 177 7.15 -10.00 3.46
N GLU A 178 5.92 -9.70 3.05
CA GLU A 178 4.71 -9.96 3.86
C GLU A 178 4.58 -11.45 4.21
N ARG A 179 4.74 -12.34 3.22
CA ARG A 179 4.75 -13.79 3.46
C ARG A 179 5.82 -14.18 4.49
N LYS A 180 7.04 -13.65 4.38
CA LYS A 180 8.15 -13.97 5.30
C LYS A 180 7.90 -13.45 6.71
N ILE A 181 7.20 -12.33 6.86
CA ILE A 181 6.75 -11.84 8.18
C ILE A 181 5.74 -12.84 8.76
N PHE A 182 4.73 -13.26 8.00
CA PHE A 182 3.75 -14.23 8.47
C PHE A 182 4.40 -15.57 8.83
N GLU A 183 5.34 -16.08 8.03
CA GLU A 183 6.11 -17.29 8.36
C GLU A 183 6.81 -17.18 9.72
N LYS A 184 7.42 -16.01 10.01
CA LYS A 184 8.11 -15.78 11.28
C LYS A 184 7.17 -15.62 12.47
N VAL A 185 6.02 -15.00 12.25
CA VAL A 185 4.99 -14.81 13.29
C VAL A 185 4.31 -16.14 13.63
N LEU A 186 4.03 -16.96 12.62
CA LEU A 186 3.36 -18.25 12.80
C LEU A 186 4.33 -19.39 13.13
N GLY A 187 5.64 -19.18 13.00
CA GLY A 187 6.64 -20.23 13.15
C GLY A 187 6.47 -21.39 12.17
N HIS A 188 5.81 -21.15 11.02
CA HIS A 188 5.46 -22.16 10.03
C HIS A 188 5.72 -21.66 8.62
N GLY A 189 6.22 -22.53 7.74
CA GLY A 189 6.48 -22.16 6.35
C GLY A 189 5.19 -21.95 5.56
N LEU A 190 5.13 -20.91 4.72
CA LEU A 190 3.94 -20.56 3.93
C LEU A 190 4.28 -20.52 2.44
N THR A 191 3.27 -20.80 1.62
CA THR A 191 3.30 -20.59 0.17
C THR A 191 2.19 -19.63 -0.21
N LEU A 192 2.51 -18.64 -1.04
CA LEU A 192 1.51 -17.75 -1.63
C LEU A 192 0.91 -18.44 -2.86
N ARG A 193 -0.27 -19.05 -2.73
CA ARG A 193 -0.94 -19.83 -3.80
C ARG A 193 -1.58 -18.92 -4.84
N GLN A 194 -2.20 -17.84 -4.39
CA GLN A 194 -2.79 -16.81 -5.25
C GLN A 194 -2.31 -15.44 -4.78
N SER A 195 -2.18 -14.49 -5.71
CA SER A 195 -1.76 -13.13 -5.42
C SER A 195 -2.59 -12.13 -6.20
N ARG A 196 -2.92 -11.02 -5.54
CA ARG A 196 -3.60 -9.86 -6.13
C ARG A 196 -2.74 -9.05 -7.09
N GLN A 197 -1.42 -9.26 -7.11
CA GLN A 197 -0.56 -8.75 -8.18
C GLN A 197 -0.82 -9.46 -9.52
N GLY A 198 -1.34 -10.69 -9.49
CA GLY A 198 -1.79 -11.41 -10.67
C GLY A 198 -3.26 -11.12 -10.99
N ALA A 199 -3.94 -12.08 -11.62
CA ALA A 199 -5.35 -11.96 -11.98
C ALA A 199 -6.32 -12.27 -10.82
N HIS A 200 -5.82 -12.51 -9.60
CA HIS A 200 -6.65 -12.92 -8.47
C HIS A 200 -7.16 -11.74 -7.65
N ARG A 201 -8.28 -11.93 -6.96
CA ARG A 201 -8.84 -10.92 -6.04
C ARG A 201 -8.43 -11.14 -4.59
N VAL A 202 -7.73 -12.23 -4.29
CA VAL A 202 -7.37 -12.62 -2.93
C VAL A 202 -5.92 -13.11 -2.92
N CYS A 203 -5.18 -12.75 -1.86
CA CYS A 203 -3.90 -13.38 -1.58
C CYS A 203 -4.13 -14.60 -0.68
N GLU A 204 -3.72 -15.78 -1.11
CA GLU A 204 -3.93 -17.03 -0.36
C GLU A 204 -2.59 -17.53 0.20
N PHE A 205 -2.44 -17.47 1.52
CA PHE A 205 -1.29 -17.96 2.25
C PHE A 205 -1.59 -19.35 2.80
N VAL A 206 -0.93 -20.35 2.22
CA VAL A 206 -1.15 -21.76 2.51
C VAL A 206 0.02 -22.31 3.32
N PRO A 207 -0.20 -22.92 4.49
CA PRO A 207 0.84 -23.62 5.22
C PRO A 207 1.48 -24.72 4.37
N LYS A 208 2.80 -24.82 4.40
CA LYS A 208 3.51 -25.95 3.80
C LYS A 208 3.21 -27.18 4.65
N SER A 209 2.79 -28.28 4.03
CA SER A 209 2.66 -29.55 4.74
C SER A 209 4.03 -29.94 5.29
N GLU A 210 4.10 -30.27 6.58
CA GLU A 210 5.28 -30.93 7.11
C GLU A 210 5.37 -32.29 6.43
N VAL A 211 6.32 -32.46 5.51
CA VAL A 211 6.74 -33.80 5.13
C VAL A 211 7.31 -34.38 6.42
N ARG A 212 6.62 -35.37 6.98
CA ARG A 212 7.06 -36.14 8.14
C ARG A 212 8.35 -36.88 7.74
N GLY A 213 9.48 -36.18 7.78
CA GLY A 213 10.80 -36.79 7.74
C GLY A 213 10.93 -37.70 8.95
N GLU A 214 11.35 -38.93 8.70
CA GLU A 214 11.54 -39.96 9.71
C GLU A 214 12.29 -39.41 10.94
N ALA A 215 11.69 -39.60 12.11
CA ALA A 215 12.37 -39.49 13.37
C ALA A 215 13.58 -40.43 13.33
N GLY A 216 14.78 -39.85 13.21
CA GLY A 216 16.03 -40.58 13.33
C GLY A 216 16.07 -41.30 14.66
N ALA A 217 15.99 -42.63 14.62
CA ALA A 217 16.41 -43.50 15.70
C ALA A 217 17.88 -43.20 16.07
N PRO A 218 18.30 -43.41 17.33
CA PRO A 218 19.65 -43.05 17.78
C PRO A 218 20.69 -43.95 17.09
N VAL A 219 21.54 -43.34 16.27
CA VAL A 219 22.69 -44.02 15.65
C VAL A 219 23.84 -44.03 16.67
N PRO A 220 24.49 -45.17 16.93
CA PRO A 220 25.59 -45.23 17.89
C PRO A 220 26.80 -44.46 17.37
N SER A 221 27.39 -43.70 18.29
CA SER A 221 28.64 -42.98 18.21
C SER A 221 29.76 -43.76 17.51
N SER A 222 30.29 -43.20 16.43
CA SER A 222 31.69 -43.40 16.03
C SER A 222 32.23 -42.12 15.39
N CYS A 223 33.47 -41.79 15.76
CA CYS A 223 34.22 -40.62 15.34
C CYS A 223 34.50 -40.60 13.84
N GLY A 224 34.57 -39.40 13.25
CA GLY A 224 35.41 -39.15 12.07
C GLY A 224 34.83 -38.22 11.01
N SER A 225 35.36 -36.99 10.99
CA SER A 225 35.47 -36.05 9.85
C SER A 225 34.19 -35.43 9.25
N SER A 226 34.10 -34.11 9.43
CA SER A 226 33.17 -33.17 8.78
C SER A 226 33.24 -33.21 7.25
N PRO A 227 32.14 -32.85 6.58
CA PRO A 227 32.14 -31.58 5.85
C PRO A 227 30.86 -30.74 6.03
N THR A 228 31.00 -29.49 5.61
CA THR A 228 30.20 -28.30 5.87
C THR A 228 28.80 -28.27 5.23
N LEU A 229 27.89 -27.62 5.96
CA LEU A 229 26.52 -27.23 5.63
C LEU A 229 26.40 -26.51 4.28
N ASN A 230 25.28 -26.75 3.58
CA ASN A 230 24.75 -25.86 2.54
C ASN A 230 23.24 -25.70 2.75
N GLU A 231 22.87 -24.76 3.63
CA GLU A 231 21.54 -24.17 3.73
C GLU A 231 21.66 -22.66 3.45
N ASP A 232 21.90 -22.29 2.19
CA ASP A 232 21.87 -20.88 1.76
C ASP A 232 21.59 -20.83 0.26
N ALA A 233 20.30 -20.83 -0.11
CA ALA A 233 19.87 -20.36 -1.41
C ALA A 233 19.32 -18.93 -1.24
N PRO A 234 20.04 -17.88 -1.68
CA PRO A 234 19.52 -16.52 -1.59
C PRO A 234 18.31 -16.37 -2.51
N LEU A 235 17.24 -15.73 -2.01
CA LEU A 235 16.18 -15.18 -2.85
C LEU A 235 16.82 -14.21 -3.84
N GLN A 236 16.97 -14.63 -5.09
CA GLN A 236 17.48 -13.79 -6.16
C GLN A 236 16.46 -12.68 -6.44
N LEU A 237 16.78 -11.48 -5.95
CA LEU A 237 16.16 -10.23 -6.33
C LEU A 237 16.61 -9.91 -7.76
N HIS A 238 15.87 -10.36 -8.76
CA HIS A 238 16.13 -9.98 -10.15
C HIS A 238 15.89 -8.47 -10.32
N HIS A 239 16.85 -7.80 -10.94
CA HIS A 239 16.81 -6.37 -11.25
C HIS A 239 15.99 -6.17 -12.54
N PRO A 240 15.07 -5.19 -12.61
CA PRO A 240 14.20 -5.01 -13.78
C PRO A 240 14.92 -4.48 -15.03
N ALA A 241 16.24 -4.23 -15.00
CA ALA A 241 16.99 -3.77 -16.17
C ALA A 241 17.40 -4.90 -17.15
N ASP A 242 17.28 -6.18 -16.79
CA ASP A 242 17.76 -7.30 -17.61
C ASP A 242 16.71 -7.88 -18.60
N VAL A 243 15.53 -7.26 -18.76
CA VAL A 243 14.48 -7.72 -19.69
C VAL A 243 14.28 -6.76 -20.87
N ALA A 244 15.11 -5.72 -21.01
CA ALA A 244 14.90 -4.65 -21.98
C ALA A 244 15.90 -4.60 -23.15
N GLU A 245 16.62 -5.69 -23.46
CA GLU A 245 17.62 -5.70 -24.54
C GLU A 245 17.30 -6.59 -25.74
N GLU A 246 16.04 -6.99 -25.94
CA GLU A 246 15.63 -7.71 -27.16
C GLU A 246 14.29 -7.21 -27.73
N SER A 247 14.21 -5.91 -28.00
CA SER A 247 13.21 -5.35 -28.93
C SER A 247 13.67 -4.00 -29.49
N LYS A 248 14.72 -4.03 -30.32
CA LYS A 248 15.04 -2.95 -31.26
C LYS A 248 14.66 -3.41 -32.66
N ARG A 249 13.50 -2.94 -33.14
CA ARG A 249 13.22 -2.51 -34.53
C ARG A 249 11.72 -2.23 -34.64
N GLU A 250 11.34 -0.97 -34.43
CA GLU A 250 10.36 -0.26 -35.25
C GLU A 250 10.25 1.18 -34.73
N THR A 251 10.65 2.13 -35.57
CA THR A 251 10.59 3.57 -35.28
C THR A 251 9.16 4.06 -35.57
N PRO A 252 8.44 4.67 -34.62
CA PRO A 252 7.13 5.25 -34.89
C PRO A 252 7.27 6.55 -35.70
N PRO A 253 6.31 6.88 -36.58
CA PRO A 253 6.38 8.10 -37.39
C PRO A 253 6.08 9.36 -36.57
N ASP A 254 6.86 10.40 -36.85
CA ASP A 254 6.81 11.75 -36.26
C ASP A 254 5.46 12.46 -36.56
N PRO A 255 4.70 12.87 -35.53
CA PRO A 255 3.39 13.51 -35.68
C PRO A 255 3.45 14.99 -36.10
N THR A 256 4.64 15.56 -36.33
CA THR A 256 4.79 17.03 -36.53
C THR A 256 4.99 17.46 -37.99
N ARG A 257 4.79 16.57 -38.97
CA ARG A 257 4.96 16.91 -40.39
C ARG A 257 3.67 17.52 -40.99
N PRO A 258 3.67 18.76 -41.50
CA PRO A 258 2.50 19.35 -42.15
C PRO A 258 2.22 18.63 -43.47
N GLN A 259 0.99 18.12 -43.65
CA GLN A 259 0.54 17.59 -44.93
C GLN A 259 0.27 18.76 -45.90
N LEU A 260 1.18 18.94 -46.87
CA LEU A 260 0.97 19.83 -48.01
C LEU A 260 -0.18 19.31 -48.90
N PRO A 261 -1.10 20.19 -49.35
CA PRO A 261 -2.18 19.78 -50.24
C PRO A 261 -1.62 19.47 -51.64
N ARG A 262 -2.05 18.34 -52.22
CA ARG A 262 -1.75 17.97 -53.61
C ARG A 262 -2.45 18.94 -54.57
N GLY A 263 -1.75 20.02 -54.92
CA GLY A 263 -2.16 21.02 -55.89
C GLY A 263 -1.73 20.66 -57.32
N ARG A 264 -2.75 20.56 -58.17
CA ARG A 264 -2.77 20.54 -59.63
C ARG A 264 -1.58 21.23 -60.32
N SER A 265 -1.02 20.54 -61.31
CA SER A 265 -0.20 21.09 -62.40
C SER A 265 -0.90 22.30 -63.04
N ARG A 266 -0.21 23.44 -63.09
CA ARG A 266 -0.52 24.53 -64.04
C ARG A 266 0.71 24.85 -64.87
N ALA A 267 0.49 24.82 -66.18
CA ALA A 267 1.41 25.28 -67.20
C ALA A 267 1.66 26.80 -67.08
N ARG A 268 2.95 27.13 -67.07
CA ARG A 268 3.64 28.28 -67.70
C ARG A 268 2.87 29.60 -67.90
N SER A 269 3.22 30.58 -67.07
CA SER A 269 3.86 31.86 -67.43
C SER A 269 3.53 32.48 -68.80
N ARG A 270 2.88 33.65 -68.77
CA ARG A 270 3.26 34.83 -69.58
C ARG A 270 3.16 36.11 -68.74
N ALA A 271 4.20 36.91 -68.87
CA ALA A 271 4.37 38.24 -68.31
C ALA A 271 3.81 39.31 -69.26
N ASP A 272 3.30 40.41 -68.70
CA ASP A 272 3.54 41.82 -69.09
C ASP A 272 2.56 42.68 -68.25
N SER A 273 3.01 43.49 -67.29
CA SER A 273 3.65 44.82 -67.41
C SER A 273 2.77 45.89 -68.07
N SER A 274 2.62 47.01 -67.34
CA SER A 274 2.20 48.34 -67.83
C SER A 274 0.69 48.50 -68.03
N GLN A 275 -0.01 49.60 -67.69
CA GLN A 275 0.30 50.96 -67.26
C GLN A 275 -1.08 51.57 -66.85
N VAL A 276 -1.21 52.28 -65.72
CA VAL A 276 -1.25 53.76 -65.63
C VAL A 276 -2.59 54.42 -66.07
N LYS A 277 -3.19 55.12 -65.08
CA LYS A 277 -3.89 56.43 -65.11
C LYS A 277 -5.43 56.57 -65.27
N THR A 278 -5.96 57.25 -64.24
CA THR A 278 -6.97 58.35 -64.20
C THR A 278 -8.44 58.09 -64.54
N SER A 279 -9.26 58.23 -63.49
CA SER A 279 -10.44 59.09 -63.33
C SER A 279 -11.21 59.52 -64.59
N ALA A 280 -12.44 58.99 -64.74
CA ALA A 280 -13.71 59.72 -64.77
C ALA A 280 -14.87 58.70 -64.77
#